data_AF-A0A1G6PUW9-F1
#
_entry.id   AF-A0A1G6PUW9-F1
#
_cell.length_a   1.000
_cell.length_b   1.000
_cell.length_c   1.000
_cell.angle_alpha   90.00
_cell.angle_beta   90.00
_cell.angle_gamma   90.00
#
_symmetry.space_group_name_H-M   'P 1'
#
loop_
_entity.id
_entity.type
_entity.pdbx_description
1 polymer ?
#
loop_
_entity_poly.entity_id
_entity_poly.type
_entity_poly.pdbx_seq_one_letter_code
_entity_poly.pdbx_strand_id
1 'polypeptide(L)'
;MLRKFYGMQARQEIYSDYLGHIWLLEFYLENGKFIFPPLFYLSVELFSKLLIPFVSPKVFAAGVILAAFTLLKFTLIYRYLIQNTQGQFFIMALLSLGLMLFFPYYLFQFEGPYWYMGKFTPTVWHNCTSTFVWPFSFLLFWEAQKWLDDQKKSRWYLMALWALLILLSKPSFLFAFIPVFPLMAYIKQKKLNAKTILFSSVLFLGLLGLREMIYLNSLDELIYLRNEKHSVIWLPFAVYQLYAESPILEFLASFAFLLLAFGLLGKSLLQKAEVQFALLLSLVSLLVYLLLAEEGYRFPDANFYWQIPISLSILYLVIIKNTWMDFRQKQDSKPALVSYGILLLGFMGHVASGVQYLHHYIATKSYL
;
A
#
# COMPACT_ATOMS: atom_id res chain seq x y z
N MET A 1 -26.90 13.07 0.24
CA MET A 1 -26.67 14.39 0.89
C MET A 1 -25.18 14.61 1.18
N LEU A 2 -24.47 13.65 1.81
CA LEU A 2 -22.99 13.66 1.99
C LEU A 2 -22.18 13.85 0.68
N ARG A 3 -22.56 13.14 -0.39
CA ARG A 3 -21.93 13.24 -1.73
C ARG A 3 -21.98 14.66 -2.35
N LYS A 4 -23.02 15.44 -2.03
CA LYS A 4 -23.18 16.83 -2.51
C LYS A 4 -22.38 17.84 -1.68
N PHE A 5 -22.15 17.53 -0.39
CA PHE A 5 -21.44 18.43 0.53
C PHE A 5 -19.91 18.30 0.39
N TYR A 6 -19.40 17.09 0.20
CA TYR A 6 -17.95 16.84 0.01
C TYR A 6 -17.53 16.79 -1.47
N GLY A 7 -18.42 16.43 -2.39
CA GLY A 7 -18.11 16.30 -3.82
C GLY A 7 -17.79 17.62 -4.55
N MET A 8 -18.05 18.77 -3.92
CA MET A 8 -17.65 20.09 -4.49
C MET A 8 -16.20 20.48 -4.15
N GLN A 9 -15.59 19.92 -3.10
CA GLN A 9 -14.18 20.18 -2.77
C GLN A 9 -13.20 19.33 -3.58
N ALA A 10 -13.63 18.18 -4.12
CA ALA A 10 -12.80 17.28 -4.93
C ALA A 10 -12.59 17.75 -6.39
N ARG A 11 -13.05 18.96 -6.76
CA ARG A 11 -13.03 19.49 -8.15
C ARG A 11 -11.84 20.40 -8.49
N GLN A 12 -10.77 20.37 -7.70
CA GLN A 12 -9.51 20.97 -8.17
C GLN A 12 -8.78 19.95 -9.04
N GLU A 13 -8.13 20.40 -10.10
CA GLU A 13 -7.28 19.58 -10.97
C GLU A 13 -6.11 19.01 -10.15
N ILE A 14 -6.33 17.91 -9.43
CA ILE A 14 -5.26 17.27 -8.65
C ILE A 14 -4.49 16.37 -9.60
N TYR A 15 -3.45 16.95 -10.21
CA TYR A 15 -2.52 16.25 -11.09
C TYR A 15 -1.87 15.05 -10.41
N SER A 16 -1.52 15.19 -9.12
CA SER A 16 -0.93 14.18 -8.24
C SER A 16 -0.91 14.74 -6.81
N ASP A 17 -0.84 13.91 -5.76
CA ASP A 17 -0.64 14.42 -4.39
C ASP A 17 0.74 15.05 -4.18
N TYR A 18 1.66 14.89 -5.14
CA TYR A 18 3.05 15.34 -5.07
C TYR A 18 3.17 16.84 -4.82
N LEU A 19 2.48 17.64 -5.64
CA LEU A 19 2.53 19.10 -5.53
C LEU A 19 1.90 19.57 -4.22
N GLY A 20 0.82 18.91 -3.78
CA GLY A 20 0.20 19.16 -2.49
C GLY A 20 1.16 18.89 -1.33
N HIS A 21 1.91 17.79 -1.38
CA HIS A 21 2.92 17.47 -0.37
C HIS A 21 4.12 18.42 -0.36
N ILE A 22 4.57 18.92 -1.52
CA ILE A 22 5.62 19.95 -1.58
C ILE A 22 5.11 21.27 -1.01
N TRP A 23 3.90 21.69 -1.40
CA TRP A 23 3.28 22.89 -0.85
C TRP A 23 3.13 22.80 0.67
N LEU A 24 2.68 21.67 1.20
CA LEU A 24 2.59 21.43 2.64
C LEU A 24 3.95 21.56 3.34
N LEU A 25 5.01 20.98 2.75
CA LEU A 25 6.36 21.12 3.30
C LEU A 25 6.80 22.58 3.35
N GLU A 26 6.62 23.33 2.27
CA GLU A 26 6.96 24.75 2.19
C GLU A 26 6.19 25.57 3.20
N PHE A 27 4.87 25.37 3.27
CA PHE A 27 4.00 26.03 4.21
C PHE A 27 4.41 25.79 5.67
N TYR A 28 4.76 24.55 6.03
CA TYR A 28 5.24 24.26 7.39
C TYR A 28 6.56 24.95 7.70
N LEU A 29 7.52 24.93 6.77
CA LEU A 29 8.83 25.55 6.95
C LEU A 29 8.73 27.07 7.08
N GLU A 30 7.89 27.73 6.26
CA GLU A 30 7.64 29.17 6.32
C GLU A 30 7.03 29.60 7.67
N ASN A 31 6.29 28.71 8.32
CA ASN A 31 5.69 28.92 9.64
C ASN A 31 6.57 28.41 10.80
N GLY A 32 7.86 28.12 10.54
CA GLY A 32 8.82 27.68 11.56
C GLY A 32 8.52 26.30 12.16
N LYS A 33 7.70 25.48 11.48
CA LYS A 33 7.36 24.10 11.88
C LYS A 33 7.93 23.09 10.89
N PHE A 34 7.86 21.80 11.25
CA PHE A 34 8.17 20.70 10.35
C PHE A 34 7.03 19.68 10.33
N ILE A 35 6.75 19.14 9.14
CA ILE A 35 5.63 18.23 8.92
C ILE A 35 5.97 16.80 9.39
N PHE A 36 4.98 16.14 9.99
CA PHE A 36 5.06 14.75 10.44
C PHE A 36 4.13 13.85 9.61
N PRO A 37 4.52 12.60 9.30
CA PRO A 37 5.81 11.96 9.61
C PRO A 37 6.97 12.53 8.78
N PRO A 38 8.18 12.66 9.32
CA PRO A 38 9.18 13.57 8.77
C PRO A 38 10.02 13.01 7.60
N LEU A 39 10.16 11.69 7.47
CA LEU A 39 11.25 11.10 6.67
C LEU A 39 11.18 11.43 5.17
N PHE A 40 9.98 11.36 4.58
CA PHE A 40 9.80 11.73 3.17
C PHE A 40 10.16 13.21 2.95
N TYR A 41 9.58 14.09 3.75
CA TYR A 41 9.77 15.53 3.62
C TYR A 41 11.20 15.97 3.92
N LEU A 42 11.85 15.35 4.90
CA LEU A 42 13.26 15.58 5.22
C LEU A 42 14.16 15.14 4.06
N SER A 43 13.84 14.01 3.43
CA SER A 43 14.58 13.54 2.25
C SER A 43 14.47 14.53 1.09
N VAL A 44 13.27 15.05 0.83
CA VAL A 44 13.03 16.08 -0.20
C VAL A 44 13.80 17.36 0.13
N GLU A 45 13.67 17.88 1.36
CA GLU A 45 14.32 19.12 1.79
C GLU A 45 15.84 19.02 1.68
N LEU A 46 16.46 17.96 2.24
CA LEU A 46 17.91 17.77 2.19
C LEU A 46 18.42 17.60 0.76
N PHE A 47 17.74 16.81 -0.07
CA PHE A 47 18.16 16.56 -1.44
C PHE A 47 17.97 17.80 -2.33
N SER A 48 16.93 18.60 -2.09
CA SER A 48 16.70 19.86 -2.81
C SER A 48 17.85 20.86 -2.64
N LYS A 49 18.56 20.84 -1.50
CA LYS A 49 19.73 21.68 -1.23
C LYS A 49 20.94 21.33 -2.09
N LEU A 50 20.97 20.14 -2.67
CA LEU A 50 21.99 19.75 -3.65
C LEU A 50 21.63 20.19 -5.09
N LEU A 51 20.41 20.68 -5.28
CA LEU A 51 19.80 20.95 -6.59
C LEU A 51 19.45 22.45 -6.76
N ILE A 52 20.11 23.33 -6.02
CA ILE A 52 19.92 24.79 -6.03
C ILE A 52 19.84 25.41 -7.45
N PRO A 53 20.57 24.93 -8.48
CA PRO A 53 20.49 25.52 -9.82
C PRO A 53 19.17 25.26 -10.58
N PHE A 54 18.31 24.35 -10.13
CA PHE A 54 17.09 23.98 -10.85
C PHE A 54 15.89 24.87 -10.49
N VAL A 55 15.02 25.13 -11.46
CA VAL A 55 13.69 25.72 -11.21
C VAL A 55 12.86 24.72 -10.40
N SER A 56 12.34 25.14 -9.25
CA SER A 56 11.57 24.31 -8.31
C SER A 56 12.35 23.08 -7.78
N PRO A 57 13.46 23.28 -7.04
CA PRO A 57 14.38 22.20 -6.64
C PRO A 57 13.72 21.11 -5.79
N LYS A 58 12.69 21.45 -4.99
CA LYS A 58 11.94 20.47 -4.19
C LYS A 58 11.08 19.53 -5.04
N VAL A 59 10.47 20.05 -6.12
CA VAL A 59 9.68 19.23 -7.06
C VAL A 59 10.60 18.25 -7.79
N PHE A 60 11.75 18.72 -8.26
CA PHE A 60 12.75 17.85 -8.90
C PHE A 60 13.29 16.81 -7.91
N ALA A 61 13.62 17.21 -6.69
CA ALA A 61 14.07 16.30 -5.64
C ALA A 61 13.06 15.19 -5.35
N ALA A 62 11.77 15.54 -5.19
CA ALA A 62 10.72 14.55 -5.02
C ALA A 62 10.61 13.62 -6.22
N GLY A 63 10.67 14.13 -7.46
CA GLY A 63 10.66 13.30 -8.67
C GLY A 63 11.78 12.25 -8.69
N VAL A 64 13.01 12.67 -8.38
CA VAL A 64 14.18 11.76 -8.33
C VAL A 64 14.03 10.72 -7.22
N ILE A 65 13.62 11.15 -6.02
CA ILE A 65 13.40 10.24 -4.88
C ILE A 65 12.33 9.20 -5.23
N LEU A 66 11.20 9.63 -5.80
CA LEU A 66 10.11 8.72 -6.16
C LEU A 66 10.50 7.76 -7.28
N ALA A 67 11.27 8.21 -8.27
CA ALA A 67 11.84 7.34 -9.29
C ALA A 67 12.76 6.27 -8.68
N ALA A 68 13.64 6.67 -7.76
CA ALA A 68 14.54 5.75 -7.06
C ALA A 68 13.77 4.72 -6.22
N PHE A 69 12.73 5.14 -5.50
CA PHE A 69 11.90 4.24 -4.68
C PHE A 69 11.01 3.32 -5.53
N THR A 70 10.55 3.78 -6.69
CA THR A 70 9.84 2.96 -7.67
C THR A 70 10.76 1.87 -8.24
N LEU A 71 12.00 2.24 -8.59
CA LEU A 71 13.02 1.28 -9.03
C LEU A 71 13.39 0.29 -7.91
N LEU A 72 13.48 0.77 -6.66
CA LEU A 72 13.73 -0.09 -5.51
C LEU A 72 12.57 -1.08 -5.30
N LYS A 73 11.31 -0.65 -5.41
CA LYS A 73 10.14 -1.54 -5.38
C LYS A 73 10.25 -2.64 -6.44
N PHE A 74 10.50 -2.28 -7.71
CA PHE A 74 10.72 -3.25 -8.78
C PHE A 74 11.85 -4.23 -8.45
N THR A 75 12.99 -3.71 -8.00
CA THR A 75 14.17 -4.51 -7.67
C THR A 75 13.90 -5.49 -6.53
N LEU A 76 13.16 -5.07 -5.51
CA LEU A 76 12.81 -5.92 -4.37
C LEU A 76 11.82 -7.02 -4.77
N ILE A 77 10.80 -6.70 -5.57
CA ILE A 77 9.86 -7.67 -6.14
C ILE A 77 10.63 -8.72 -6.97
N TYR A 78 11.48 -8.25 -7.88
CA TYR A 78 12.29 -9.10 -8.74
C TYR A 78 13.24 -10.01 -7.93
N ARG A 79 13.97 -9.44 -6.97
CA ARG A 79 14.87 -10.20 -6.09
C ARG A 79 14.11 -11.25 -5.27
N TYR A 80 12.94 -10.89 -4.76
CA TYR A 80 12.10 -11.83 -4.04
C TYR A 80 11.66 -12.99 -4.93
N LEU A 81 11.19 -12.72 -6.15
CA LEU A 81 10.78 -13.76 -7.08
C LEU A 81 11.95 -14.66 -7.48
N ILE A 82 13.07 -14.11 -7.96
CA ILE A 82 14.19 -14.90 -8.47
C ILE A 82 14.82 -15.79 -7.40
N GLN A 83 14.95 -15.29 -6.15
CA GLN A 83 15.54 -16.03 -5.04
C GLN A 83 14.65 -17.19 -4.55
N ASN A 84 13.34 -17.08 -4.71
CA ASN A 84 12.39 -18.04 -4.14
C ASN A 84 11.75 -18.99 -5.16
N THR A 85 11.93 -18.77 -6.47
CA THR A 85 11.25 -19.55 -7.52
C THR A 85 12.19 -20.30 -8.46
N GLN A 86 13.47 -19.95 -8.49
CA GLN A 86 14.43 -20.39 -9.52
C GLN A 86 13.87 -20.19 -10.95
N GLY A 87 13.03 -19.18 -11.15
CA GLY A 87 12.47 -18.84 -12.46
C GLY A 87 13.53 -18.28 -13.41
N GLN A 88 13.22 -18.27 -14.71
CA GLN A 88 14.10 -17.63 -15.69
C GLN A 88 14.15 -16.12 -15.46
N PHE A 89 15.34 -15.52 -15.61
CA PHE A 89 15.59 -14.08 -15.42
C PHE A 89 14.51 -13.21 -16.08
N PHE A 90 14.31 -13.41 -17.39
CA PHE A 90 13.40 -12.60 -18.19
C PHE A 90 11.95 -12.73 -17.73
N ILE A 91 11.49 -13.95 -17.41
CA ILE A 91 10.11 -14.17 -16.95
C ILE A 91 9.90 -13.52 -15.58
N MET A 92 10.85 -13.64 -14.65
CA MET A 92 10.75 -12.99 -13.34
C MET A 92 10.75 -11.47 -13.46
N ALA A 93 11.52 -10.90 -14.38
CA ALA A 93 11.49 -9.47 -14.68
C ALA A 93 10.14 -9.03 -15.24
N LEU A 94 9.55 -9.79 -16.17
CA LEU A 94 8.22 -9.51 -16.73
C LEU A 94 7.11 -9.61 -15.68
N LEU A 95 7.12 -10.64 -14.81
CA LEU A 95 6.16 -10.76 -13.72
C LEU A 95 6.31 -9.60 -12.71
N SER A 96 7.54 -9.17 -12.45
CA SER A 96 7.81 -8.02 -11.57
C SER A 96 7.27 -6.73 -12.18
N LEU A 97 7.49 -6.50 -13.47
CA LEU A 97 6.94 -5.35 -14.20
C LEU A 97 5.41 -5.41 -14.25
N GLY A 98 4.83 -6.60 -14.47
CA GLY A 98 3.39 -6.80 -14.41
C GLY A 98 2.82 -6.46 -13.03
N LEU A 99 3.48 -6.84 -11.94
CA LEU A 99 3.08 -6.46 -10.58
C LEU A 99 3.18 -4.94 -10.33
N MET A 100 4.12 -4.25 -10.96
CA MET A 100 4.17 -2.78 -10.94
C MET A 100 2.94 -2.18 -11.65
N LEU A 101 2.44 -2.82 -12.69
CA LEU A 101 1.27 -2.35 -13.46
C LEU A 101 -0.04 -3.01 -13.02
N PHE A 102 -0.04 -3.78 -11.93
CA PHE A 102 -1.22 -4.55 -11.53
C PHE A 102 -2.26 -3.63 -10.87
N PHE A 103 -3.44 -3.55 -11.49
CA PHE A 103 -4.55 -2.67 -11.08
C PHE A 103 -5.88 -3.42 -11.10
N PRO A 104 -6.89 -2.98 -10.33
CA PRO A 104 -8.27 -3.48 -10.46
C PRO A 104 -8.75 -3.47 -11.92
N TYR A 105 -9.60 -4.41 -12.28
CA TYR A 105 -10.14 -4.46 -13.64
C TYR A 105 -10.82 -3.16 -14.03
N TYR A 106 -10.48 -2.68 -15.23
CA TYR A 106 -11.19 -1.58 -15.87
C TYR A 106 -12.52 -2.09 -16.41
N LEU A 107 -13.62 -1.54 -15.88
CA LEU A 107 -14.99 -1.90 -16.22
C LEU A 107 -15.52 -0.93 -17.26
N PHE A 108 -15.19 -1.17 -18.53
CA PHE A 108 -15.59 -0.30 -19.65
C PHE A 108 -17.10 0.02 -19.60
N GLN A 109 -17.43 1.32 -19.73
CA GLN A 109 -18.78 1.91 -19.60
C GLN A 109 -19.44 1.90 -18.21
N PHE A 110 -18.82 1.26 -17.21
CA PHE A 110 -19.32 1.22 -15.83
C PHE A 110 -18.42 1.99 -14.86
N GLU A 111 -17.39 2.68 -15.37
CA GLU A 111 -16.54 3.54 -14.56
C GLU A 111 -17.20 4.89 -14.28
N GLY A 112 -17.16 5.29 -13.01
CA GLY A 112 -17.57 6.61 -12.55
C GLY A 112 -16.47 7.67 -12.56
N PRO A 113 -16.77 8.91 -12.16
CA PRO A 113 -15.77 9.98 -11.94
C PRO A 113 -14.77 9.73 -10.81
N TYR A 114 -14.94 8.66 -10.04
CA TYR A 114 -14.04 8.23 -8.96
C TYR A 114 -13.58 6.78 -9.14
N TRP A 115 -13.59 6.30 -10.38
CA TRP A 115 -13.40 4.88 -10.71
C TRP A 115 -12.14 4.27 -10.10
N TYR A 116 -11.11 5.08 -9.88
CA TYR A 116 -9.91 4.68 -9.19
C TYR A 116 -10.08 4.63 -7.65
N MET A 117 -10.63 5.68 -7.04
CA MET A 117 -10.75 5.80 -5.58
C MET A 117 -11.77 4.82 -4.98
N GLY A 118 -12.78 4.41 -5.76
CA GLY A 118 -13.76 3.39 -5.34
C GLY A 118 -13.20 1.96 -5.34
N LYS A 119 -12.01 1.72 -5.90
CA LYS A 119 -11.44 0.37 -6.03
C LYS A 119 -10.27 0.14 -5.07
N PHE A 120 -10.01 -1.12 -4.76
CA PHE A 120 -8.89 -1.55 -3.93
C PHE A 120 -7.69 -1.91 -4.81
N THR A 121 -6.77 -0.98 -4.98
CA THR A 121 -5.61 -1.19 -5.86
C THR A 121 -4.35 -1.58 -5.08
N PRO A 122 -3.56 -2.57 -5.55
CA PRO A 122 -2.26 -2.88 -4.97
C PRO A 122 -1.15 -1.91 -5.42
N THR A 123 -1.37 -1.15 -6.48
CA THR A 123 -0.40 -0.14 -6.93
C THR A 123 -1.05 1.25 -6.96
N VAL A 124 -0.32 2.22 -6.41
CA VAL A 124 -0.70 3.63 -6.39
C VAL A 124 0.41 4.42 -7.06
N TRP A 125 0.08 5.18 -8.11
CA TRP A 125 1.04 5.98 -8.88
C TRP A 125 0.98 7.48 -8.61
N HIS A 126 -0.04 7.94 -7.89
CA HIS A 126 -0.25 9.37 -7.60
C HIS A 126 0.02 9.70 -6.13
N ASN A 127 0.47 8.73 -5.31
CA ASN A 127 0.72 8.91 -3.88
C ASN A 127 2.21 8.79 -3.50
N CYS A 128 2.84 9.91 -3.16
CA CYS A 128 4.31 9.95 -2.96
C CYS A 128 4.71 9.21 -1.70
N THR A 129 3.99 9.44 -0.60
CA THR A 129 4.32 8.86 0.70
C THR A 129 4.10 7.35 0.72
N SER A 130 3.07 6.85 0.01
CA SER A 130 2.83 5.42 -0.20
C SER A 130 3.91 4.78 -1.06
N THR A 131 4.34 5.44 -2.13
CA THR A 131 5.45 4.98 -2.98
C THR A 131 6.76 4.91 -2.19
N PHE A 132 7.03 5.93 -1.39
CA PHE A 132 8.23 6.04 -0.55
C PHE A 132 8.26 4.98 0.57
N VAL A 133 7.14 4.70 1.24
CA VAL A 133 7.12 3.75 2.37
C VAL A 133 7.09 2.27 1.94
N TRP A 134 6.70 2.00 0.70
CA TRP A 134 6.48 0.63 0.21
C TRP A 134 7.69 -0.30 0.42
N PRO A 135 8.93 0.09 0.06
CA PRO A 135 10.10 -0.78 0.23
C PRO A 135 10.33 -1.20 1.69
N PHE A 136 10.17 -0.27 2.64
CA PHE A 136 10.34 -0.56 4.06
C PHE A 136 9.27 -1.51 4.57
N SER A 137 8.02 -1.32 4.13
CA SER A 137 6.89 -2.18 4.48
C SER A 137 7.08 -3.61 3.97
N PHE A 138 7.54 -3.75 2.73
CA PHE A 138 7.88 -5.05 2.16
C PHE A 138 9.05 -5.73 2.90
N LEU A 139 10.11 -4.98 3.22
CA LEU A 139 11.26 -5.51 3.95
C LEU A 139 10.88 -5.92 5.38
N LEU A 140 10.00 -5.18 6.06
CA LEU A 140 9.45 -5.58 7.35
C LEU A 140 8.67 -6.89 7.23
N PHE A 141 7.78 -7.03 6.25
CA PHE A 141 7.08 -8.28 5.97
C PHE A 141 8.06 -9.43 5.72
N TRP A 142 9.07 -9.22 4.88
CA TRP A 142 10.01 -10.27 4.49
C TRP A 142 10.88 -10.72 5.67
N GLU A 143 11.39 -9.80 6.49
CA GLU A 143 12.16 -10.16 7.68
C GLU A 143 11.29 -10.80 8.76
N ALA A 144 10.04 -10.36 8.93
CA ALA A 144 9.08 -11.00 9.81
C ALA A 144 8.74 -12.43 9.36
N GLN A 145 8.56 -12.65 8.05
CA GLN A 145 8.36 -13.98 7.46
C GLN A 145 9.56 -14.89 7.74
N LYS A 146 10.79 -14.41 7.51
CA LYS A 146 12.01 -15.19 7.81
C LYS A 146 12.14 -15.48 9.31
N TRP A 147 11.83 -14.50 10.17
CA TRP A 147 11.85 -14.73 11.62
C TRP A 147 10.82 -15.77 12.05
N LEU A 148 9.64 -15.79 11.43
CA LEU A 148 8.65 -16.83 11.67
C LEU A 148 9.20 -18.22 11.29
N ASP A 149 10.09 -18.34 10.30
CA ASP A 149 10.76 -19.59 9.92
C ASP A 149 11.95 -19.95 10.85
N ASP A 150 12.90 -19.03 11.04
CA ASP A 150 14.21 -19.32 11.62
C ASP A 150 14.42 -18.79 13.06
N GLN A 151 13.52 -17.92 13.54
CA GLN A 151 13.56 -17.23 14.83
C GLN A 151 14.90 -16.55 15.18
N LYS A 152 15.74 -16.22 14.18
CA LYS A 152 17.07 -15.66 14.42
C LYS A 152 16.99 -14.30 15.09
N LYS A 153 17.80 -14.10 16.14
CA LYS A 153 17.83 -12.84 16.92
C LYS A 153 18.15 -11.62 16.04
N SER A 154 19.00 -11.78 15.03
CA SER A 154 19.39 -10.68 14.12
C SER A 154 18.21 -10.07 13.35
N ARG A 155 17.14 -10.86 13.12
CA ARG A 155 15.93 -10.39 12.45
C ARG A 155 15.22 -9.29 13.22
N TRP A 156 15.27 -9.30 14.55
CA TRP A 156 14.64 -8.26 15.37
C TRP A 156 15.22 -6.87 15.11
N TYR A 157 16.53 -6.76 14.92
CA TYR A 157 17.18 -5.48 14.62
C TYR A 157 16.75 -4.95 13.25
N LEU A 158 16.68 -5.83 12.24
CA LEU A 158 16.20 -5.45 10.91
C LEU A 158 14.72 -5.07 10.93
N MET A 159 13.88 -5.84 11.61
CA MET A 159 12.47 -5.53 11.78
C MET A 159 12.26 -4.19 12.51
N ALA A 160 13.03 -3.92 13.56
CA ALA A 160 12.96 -2.64 14.28
C ALA A 160 13.39 -1.46 13.39
N LEU A 161 14.46 -1.64 12.59
CA LEU A 161 14.89 -0.63 11.62
C LEU A 161 13.80 -0.34 10.59
N TRP A 162 13.24 -1.37 9.95
CA TRP A 162 12.20 -1.17 8.95
C TRP A 162 10.92 -0.59 9.55
N ALA A 163 10.51 -1.03 10.74
CA ALA A 163 9.35 -0.48 11.41
C ALA A 163 9.53 0.99 11.81
N LEU A 164 10.73 1.39 12.25
CA LEU A 164 11.07 2.79 12.51
C LEU A 164 10.99 3.63 11.23
N LEU A 165 11.55 3.16 10.12
CA LEU A 165 11.49 3.86 8.84
C LEU A 165 10.06 3.99 8.33
N ILE A 166 9.20 2.99 8.53
CA ILE A 166 7.76 3.07 8.22
C ILE A 166 7.08 4.12 9.11
N LEU A 167 7.33 4.09 10.42
CA LEU A 167 6.78 5.04 11.38
C LEU A 167 7.13 6.48 11.00
N LEU A 168 8.39 6.73 10.63
CA LEU A 168 8.86 8.05 10.24
C LEU A 168 8.45 8.47 8.81
N SER A 169 7.96 7.56 7.97
CA SER A 169 7.55 7.85 6.58
C SER A 169 6.04 7.98 6.42
N LYS A 170 5.31 6.88 6.65
CA LYS A 170 3.86 6.77 6.53
C LYS A 170 3.42 5.54 7.32
N PRO A 171 2.92 5.71 8.56
CA PRO A 171 2.72 4.61 9.49
C PRO A 171 1.59 3.64 9.11
N SER A 172 0.79 3.92 8.07
CA SER A 172 -0.44 3.20 7.72
C SER A 172 -0.30 1.67 7.72
N PHE A 173 0.77 1.11 7.14
CA PHE A 173 0.99 -0.35 7.11
C PHE A 173 1.08 -0.99 8.51
N LEU A 174 1.51 -0.23 9.52
CA LEU A 174 1.64 -0.74 10.89
C LEU A 174 0.28 -1.03 11.54
N PHE A 175 -0.80 -0.38 11.10
CA PHE A 175 -2.15 -0.67 11.61
C PHE A 175 -2.56 -2.12 11.38
N ALA A 176 -2.18 -2.70 10.23
CA ALA A 176 -2.37 -4.12 9.97
C ALA A 176 -1.25 -5.00 10.55
N PHE A 177 0.00 -4.55 10.46
CA PHE A 177 1.15 -5.36 10.90
C PHE A 177 1.12 -5.67 12.40
N ILE A 178 0.84 -4.67 13.24
CA ILE A 178 0.85 -4.77 14.71
C ILE A 178 -0.05 -5.90 15.24
N PRO A 179 -1.34 -6.00 14.85
CA PRO A 179 -2.18 -7.11 15.31
C PRO A 179 -1.84 -8.44 14.62
N VAL A 180 -1.41 -8.42 13.34
CA VAL A 180 -1.23 -9.65 12.55
C VAL A 180 0.07 -10.37 12.89
N PHE A 181 1.18 -9.68 13.13
CA PHE A 181 2.46 -10.32 13.41
C PHE A 181 2.44 -11.23 14.66
N PRO A 182 1.97 -10.81 15.85
CA PRO A 182 1.87 -11.70 17.01
C PRO A 182 0.86 -12.82 16.80
N LEU A 183 -0.23 -12.58 16.05
CA LEU A 183 -1.19 -13.61 15.66
C LEU A 183 -0.53 -14.68 14.79
N MET A 184 0.25 -14.29 13.78
CA MET A 184 0.98 -15.23 12.93
C MET A 184 2.05 -16.00 13.69
N ALA A 185 2.74 -15.36 14.63
CA ALA A 185 3.66 -16.04 15.53
C ALA A 185 2.93 -17.12 16.33
N TYR A 186 1.75 -16.80 16.88
CA TYR A 186 0.91 -17.78 17.58
C TYR A 186 0.44 -18.92 16.66
N ILE A 187 -0.07 -18.62 15.46
CA ILE A 187 -0.57 -19.63 14.52
C ILE A 187 0.54 -20.64 14.18
N LYS A 188 1.76 -20.15 13.92
CA LYS A 188 2.89 -20.96 13.46
C LYS A 188 3.62 -21.68 14.58
N GLN A 189 3.84 -21.00 15.72
CA GLN A 189 4.63 -21.53 16.84
C GLN A 189 3.76 -22.16 17.93
N LYS A 190 2.42 -22.05 17.81
CA LYS A 190 1.42 -22.50 18.80
C LYS A 190 1.62 -21.89 20.20
N LYS A 191 2.29 -20.73 20.27
CA LYS A 191 2.59 -20.03 21.52
C LYS A 191 2.69 -18.53 21.27
N LEU A 192 2.13 -17.74 22.19
CA LEU A 192 2.35 -16.30 22.22
C LEU A 192 3.76 -16.02 22.73
N ASN A 193 4.54 -15.31 21.92
CA ASN A 193 5.92 -14.96 22.23
C ASN A 193 5.93 -13.57 22.89
N ALA A 194 6.46 -13.47 24.12
CA ALA A 194 6.53 -12.18 24.82
C ALA A 194 7.28 -11.10 24.01
N LYS A 195 8.26 -11.50 23.18
CA LYS A 195 8.98 -10.56 22.30
C LYS A 195 8.11 -10.04 21.16
N THR A 196 7.24 -10.87 20.58
CA THR A 196 6.33 -10.40 19.51
C THR A 196 5.27 -9.47 20.08
N ILE A 197 4.78 -9.75 21.29
CA ILE A 197 3.87 -8.86 22.02
C ILE A 197 4.59 -7.55 22.32
N LEU A 198 5.76 -7.59 22.97
CA LEU A 198 6.53 -6.39 23.31
C LEU A 198 6.85 -5.54 22.08
N PHE A 199 7.32 -6.16 21.00
CA PHE A 199 7.60 -5.46 19.75
C PHE A 199 6.36 -4.76 19.20
N SER A 200 5.22 -5.47 19.16
CA SER A 200 3.95 -4.91 18.67
C SER A 200 3.43 -3.79 19.57
N SER A 201 3.58 -3.92 20.90
CA SER A 201 3.24 -2.89 21.87
C SER A 201 4.10 -1.64 21.71
N VAL A 202 5.41 -1.79 21.50
CA VAL A 202 6.32 -0.66 21.25
C VAL A 202 5.93 0.07 19.96
N LEU A 203 5.61 -0.67 18.89
CA LEU A 203 5.12 -0.05 17.65
C LEU A 203 3.79 0.67 17.85
N PHE A 204 2.86 0.10 18.62
CA PHE A 204 1.60 0.75 18.94
C PHE A 204 1.81 2.04 19.73
N LEU A 205 2.67 2.04 20.74
CA LEU A 205 3.06 3.26 21.47
C LEU A 205 3.73 4.27 20.54
N GLY A 206 4.55 3.81 19.58
CA GLY A 206 5.12 4.66 18.53
C GLY A 206 4.06 5.33 17.66
N LEU A 207 3.00 4.62 17.28
CA LEU A 207 1.86 5.18 16.54
C LEU A 207 1.13 6.25 17.36
N LEU A 208 0.90 6.00 18.64
CA LEU A 208 0.28 6.99 19.54
C LEU A 208 1.17 8.23 19.68
N GLY A 209 2.47 8.05 19.89
CA GLY A 209 3.41 9.17 19.96
C GLY A 209 3.43 9.99 18.67
N LEU A 210 3.47 9.34 17.51
CA LEU A 210 3.42 10.01 16.21
C LEU A 210 2.09 10.75 15.99
N ARG A 211 0.96 10.16 16.41
CA ARG A 211 -0.35 10.82 16.39
C ARG A 211 -0.29 12.13 17.17
N GLU A 212 0.22 12.10 18.41
CA GLU A 212 0.36 13.33 19.21
C GLU A 212 1.28 14.35 18.55
N MET A 213 2.40 13.92 17.96
CA MET A 213 3.30 14.83 17.23
C MET A 213 2.64 15.48 16.01
N ILE A 214 1.78 14.76 15.29
CA ILE A 214 1.02 15.30 14.15
C ILE A 214 0.07 16.39 14.64
N TYR A 215 -0.70 16.14 15.71
CA TYR A 215 -1.66 17.12 16.20
C TYR A 215 -1.00 18.34 16.86
N LEU A 216 0.03 18.14 17.69
CA LEU A 216 0.77 19.23 18.34
C LEU A 216 1.51 20.13 17.33
N ASN A 217 2.02 19.56 16.23
CA ASN A 217 2.69 20.33 15.19
C ASN A 217 1.76 20.77 14.06
N SER A 218 0.47 20.42 14.11
CA SER A 218 -0.44 20.72 13.03
C SER A 218 -0.54 22.24 12.77
N LEU A 219 -0.73 22.58 11.49
CA LEU A 219 -1.16 23.90 11.03
C LEU A 219 -2.58 23.82 10.45
N ASP A 220 -3.36 22.83 10.90
CA ASP A 220 -4.68 22.51 10.35
C ASP A 220 -5.64 23.70 10.46
N GLU A 221 -5.61 24.46 11.57
CA GLU A 221 -6.41 25.68 11.73
C GLU A 221 -6.12 26.73 10.65
N LEU A 222 -4.86 26.87 10.23
CA LEU A 222 -4.45 27.82 9.19
C LEU A 222 -4.80 27.31 7.80
N ILE A 223 -4.63 26.01 7.55
CA ILE A 223 -4.87 25.38 6.23
C ILE A 223 -6.37 25.29 5.96
N TYR A 224 -7.15 24.87 6.94
CA TYR A 224 -8.57 24.55 6.77
C TYR A 224 -9.50 25.63 7.32
N LEU A 225 -8.98 26.66 8.00
CA LEU A 225 -9.74 27.75 8.61
C LEU A 225 -10.87 27.25 9.52
N ARG A 226 -10.64 26.11 10.20
CA ARG A 226 -11.64 25.43 11.01
C ARG A 226 -11.02 24.84 12.27
N ASN A 227 -11.74 25.01 13.38
CA ASN A 227 -11.47 24.34 14.65
C ASN A 227 -12.42 23.14 14.79
N GLU A 228 -12.09 22.04 14.10
CA GLU A 228 -12.85 20.80 14.17
C GLU A 228 -12.18 19.81 15.14
N LYS A 229 -12.99 18.99 15.83
CA LYS A 229 -12.46 17.91 16.66
C LYS A 229 -11.91 16.80 15.76
N HIS A 230 -10.68 16.38 16.05
CA HIS A 230 -10.06 15.25 15.37
C HIS A 230 -10.25 13.97 16.19
N SER A 231 -11.13 13.10 15.72
CA SER A 231 -11.38 11.82 16.36
C SER A 231 -11.39 10.68 15.33
N VAL A 232 -11.10 9.47 15.79
CA VAL A 232 -11.34 8.26 15.02
C VAL A 232 -12.70 7.73 15.44
N ILE A 233 -13.61 7.63 14.48
CA ILE A 233 -14.97 7.17 14.69
C ILE A 233 -15.19 5.80 14.05
N TRP A 234 -16.09 5.02 14.64
CA TRP A 234 -16.58 3.79 14.04
C TRP A 234 -17.71 4.15 13.08
N LEU A 235 -17.46 4.03 11.78
CA LEU A 235 -18.46 4.34 10.76
C LEU A 235 -18.37 3.34 9.59
N PRO A 236 -19.00 2.15 9.74
CA PRO A 236 -18.88 1.06 8.77
C PRO A 236 -19.26 1.47 7.36
N PHE A 237 -18.39 1.14 6.40
CA PHE A 237 -18.53 1.33 4.96
C PHE A 237 -18.69 2.78 4.49
N ALA A 238 -18.73 3.77 5.37
CA ALA A 238 -19.09 5.13 5.00
C ALA A 238 -18.04 5.81 4.11
N VAL A 239 -16.75 5.64 4.43
CA VAL A 239 -15.66 6.15 3.57
C VAL A 239 -15.64 5.42 2.25
N TYR A 240 -15.89 4.12 2.25
CA TYR A 240 -15.96 3.32 1.03
C TYR A 240 -17.10 3.77 0.10
N GLN A 241 -18.29 3.98 0.66
CA GLN A 241 -19.47 4.47 -0.07
C GLN A 241 -19.34 5.92 -0.54
N LEU A 242 -18.38 6.69 -0.02
CA LEU A 242 -18.09 8.02 -0.54
C LEU A 242 -17.56 7.95 -1.98
N TYR A 243 -16.70 6.97 -2.24
CA TYR A 243 -15.98 6.80 -3.50
C TYR A 243 -16.58 5.76 -4.42
N ALA A 244 -17.14 4.68 -3.84
CA ALA A 244 -17.68 3.58 -4.61
C ALA A 244 -19.02 3.92 -5.27
N GLU A 245 -19.08 3.80 -6.59
CA GLU A 245 -20.31 4.00 -7.37
C GLU A 245 -21.12 2.72 -7.42
N SER A 246 -20.43 1.60 -7.64
CA SER A 246 -20.99 0.26 -7.60
C SER A 246 -20.12 -0.62 -6.70
N PRO A 247 -20.36 -0.59 -5.36
CA PRO A 247 -19.51 -1.26 -4.39
C PRO A 247 -19.26 -2.74 -4.71
N ILE A 248 -20.29 -3.46 -5.17
CA ILE A 248 -20.15 -4.89 -5.50
C ILE A 248 -19.25 -5.09 -6.72
N LEU A 249 -19.48 -4.33 -7.81
CA LEU A 249 -18.69 -4.48 -9.03
C LEU A 249 -17.25 -4.05 -8.82
N GLU A 250 -17.02 -2.97 -8.07
CA GLU A 250 -15.67 -2.48 -7.76
C GLU A 250 -14.92 -3.43 -6.84
N PHE A 251 -15.59 -4.04 -5.86
CA PHE A 251 -15.01 -5.11 -5.04
C PHE A 251 -14.61 -6.30 -5.92
N LEU A 252 -15.51 -6.79 -6.78
CA LEU A 252 -15.22 -7.89 -7.69
C LEU A 252 -14.07 -7.55 -8.65
N ALA A 253 -14.07 -6.36 -9.24
CA ALA A 253 -13.00 -5.90 -10.14
C ALA A 253 -11.65 -5.79 -9.42
N SER A 254 -11.65 -5.39 -8.15
CA SER A 254 -10.44 -5.27 -7.33
C SER A 254 -9.85 -6.61 -6.93
N PHE A 255 -10.69 -7.60 -6.66
CA PHE A 255 -10.29 -8.90 -6.11
C PHE A 255 -10.43 -10.08 -7.09
N ALA A 256 -10.80 -9.84 -8.34
CA ALA A 256 -11.03 -10.89 -9.34
C ALA A 256 -9.88 -11.90 -9.42
N PHE A 257 -8.62 -11.46 -9.50
CA PHE A 257 -7.48 -12.37 -9.47
C PHE A 257 -7.35 -13.16 -8.16
N LEU A 258 -7.59 -12.55 -6.99
CA LEU A 258 -7.59 -13.29 -5.73
C LEU A 258 -8.68 -14.36 -5.71
N LEU A 259 -9.88 -14.02 -6.16
CA LEU A 259 -11.01 -14.95 -6.25
C LEU A 259 -10.68 -16.12 -7.18
N LEU A 260 -10.06 -15.86 -8.33
CA LEU A 260 -9.58 -16.91 -9.23
C LEU A 260 -8.48 -17.76 -8.59
N ALA A 261 -7.48 -17.13 -7.97
CA ALA A 261 -6.36 -17.82 -7.33
C ALA A 261 -6.80 -18.74 -6.19
N PHE A 262 -7.66 -18.25 -5.29
CA PHE A 262 -8.19 -19.07 -4.20
C PHE A 262 -9.24 -20.09 -4.68
N GLY A 263 -10.04 -19.77 -5.71
CA GLY A 263 -10.98 -20.71 -6.31
C GLY A 263 -10.29 -21.92 -6.95
N LEU A 264 -9.17 -21.69 -7.64
CA LEU A 264 -8.44 -22.74 -8.37
C LEU A 264 -7.37 -23.43 -7.51
N LEU A 265 -6.65 -22.67 -6.67
CA LEU A 265 -5.46 -23.14 -5.93
C LEU A 265 -5.57 -22.93 -4.41
N GLY A 266 -6.75 -22.56 -3.88
CA GLY A 266 -6.88 -22.14 -2.49
C GLY A 266 -6.38 -23.16 -1.46
N LYS A 267 -6.59 -24.46 -1.70
CA LYS A 267 -6.07 -25.52 -0.81
C LYS A 267 -4.54 -25.52 -0.73
N SER A 268 -3.83 -25.38 -1.86
CA SER A 268 -2.36 -25.37 -1.86
C SER A 268 -1.80 -24.04 -1.36
N LEU A 269 -2.44 -22.92 -1.71
CA LEU A 269 -2.05 -21.58 -1.28
C LEU A 269 -2.21 -21.40 0.24
N LEU A 270 -3.35 -21.77 0.81
CA LEU A 270 -3.64 -21.59 2.24
C LEU A 270 -2.80 -22.49 3.16
N GLN A 271 -2.10 -23.50 2.63
CA GLN A 271 -1.12 -24.27 3.41
C GLN A 271 0.19 -23.51 3.64
N LYS A 272 0.46 -22.46 2.87
CA LYS A 272 1.71 -21.69 2.95
C LYS A 272 1.58 -20.59 4.00
N ALA A 273 2.38 -20.66 5.06
CA ALA A 273 2.34 -19.68 6.16
C ALA A 273 2.56 -18.23 5.70
N GLU A 274 3.38 -18.02 4.67
CA GLU A 274 3.58 -16.70 4.06
C GLU A 274 2.32 -16.16 3.35
N VAL A 275 1.53 -17.03 2.70
CA VAL A 275 0.26 -16.65 2.08
C VAL A 275 -0.73 -16.27 3.17
N GLN A 276 -0.83 -17.08 4.23
CA GLN A 276 -1.65 -16.77 5.40
C GLN A 276 -1.27 -15.42 6.01
N PHE A 277 0.02 -15.13 6.15
CA PHE A 277 0.50 -13.87 6.70
C PHE A 277 0.09 -12.67 5.82
N ALA A 278 0.39 -12.73 4.51
CA ALA A 278 0.03 -11.64 3.59
C ALA A 278 -1.49 -11.47 3.44
N LEU A 279 -2.25 -12.57 3.51
CA LEU A 279 -3.70 -12.56 3.49
C LEU A 279 -4.27 -11.87 4.74
N LEU A 280 -3.79 -12.23 5.94
CA LEU A 280 -4.24 -11.58 7.18
C LEU A 280 -3.87 -10.10 7.23
N LEU A 281 -2.68 -9.71 6.74
CA LEU A 281 -2.33 -8.29 6.59
C LEU A 281 -3.34 -7.55 5.70
N SER A 282 -3.73 -8.16 4.59
CA SER A 282 -4.70 -7.56 3.66
C SER A 282 -6.11 -7.51 4.24
N LEU A 283 -6.55 -8.57 4.92
CA LEU A 283 -7.87 -8.62 5.56
C LEU A 283 -7.98 -7.61 6.69
N VAL A 284 -6.98 -7.48 7.57
CA VAL A 284 -6.98 -6.47 8.63
C VAL A 284 -6.91 -5.06 8.02
N SER A 285 -6.14 -4.88 6.95
CA SER A 285 -6.11 -3.59 6.23
C SER A 285 -7.49 -3.19 5.70
N LEU A 286 -8.22 -4.15 5.11
CA LEU A 286 -9.59 -3.92 4.65
C LEU A 286 -10.54 -3.66 5.82
N LEU A 287 -10.47 -4.42 6.90
CA LEU A 287 -11.35 -4.24 8.07
C LEU A 287 -11.17 -2.86 8.70
N VAL A 288 -9.92 -2.42 8.91
CA VAL A 288 -9.64 -1.10 9.47
C VAL A 288 -10.19 0.01 8.57
N TYR A 289 -9.99 -0.07 7.25
CA TYR A 289 -10.56 0.90 6.30
C TYR A 289 -12.10 0.88 6.27
N LEU A 290 -12.69 -0.31 6.25
CA LEU A 290 -14.14 -0.47 6.13
C LEU A 290 -14.88 -0.15 7.42
N LEU A 291 -14.23 -0.15 8.59
CA LEU A 291 -14.90 0.07 9.87
C LEU A 291 -14.59 1.43 10.49
N LEU A 292 -13.41 1.99 10.25
CA LEU A 292 -12.95 3.22 10.89
C LEU A 292 -12.91 4.39 9.91
N ALA A 293 -13.24 5.57 10.42
CA ALA A 293 -13.11 6.83 9.70
C ALA A 293 -12.50 7.90 10.61
N GLU A 294 -11.89 8.92 10.00
CA GLU A 294 -11.56 10.15 10.71
C GLU A 294 -12.72 11.14 10.62
N GLU A 295 -13.00 11.84 11.71
CA GLU A 295 -14.02 12.88 11.75
C GLU A 295 -13.52 14.19 11.10
N GLY A 296 -14.47 15.03 10.66
CA GLY A 296 -14.18 16.37 10.15
C GLY A 296 -13.70 16.39 8.70
N TYR A 297 -12.92 17.40 8.35
CA TYR A 297 -12.42 17.61 6.97
C TYR A 297 -11.47 16.50 6.47
N ARG A 298 -10.90 15.68 7.35
CA ARG A 298 -10.06 14.52 6.98
C ARG A 298 -10.88 13.29 6.59
N PHE A 299 -12.20 13.32 6.79
CA PHE A 299 -13.10 12.25 6.37
C PHE A 299 -12.90 11.81 4.90
N PRO A 300 -12.89 12.73 3.91
CA PRO A 300 -12.59 12.37 2.51
C PRO A 300 -11.15 11.89 2.31
N ASP A 301 -10.16 12.25 3.12
CA ASP A 301 -8.75 11.84 2.89
C ASP A 301 -8.54 10.32 2.98
N ALA A 302 -9.51 9.61 3.56
CA ALA A 302 -9.55 8.16 3.63
C ALA A 302 -8.25 7.56 4.17
N ASN A 303 -7.67 8.16 5.23
CA ASN A 303 -6.33 7.82 5.68
C ASN A 303 -6.14 6.34 6.06
N PHE A 304 -7.20 5.66 6.48
CA PHE A 304 -7.21 4.22 6.76
C PHE A 304 -7.15 3.32 5.51
N TYR A 305 -7.35 3.88 4.30
CA TYR A 305 -7.22 3.14 3.04
C TYR A 305 -5.76 2.79 2.72
N TRP A 306 -4.80 3.65 3.05
CA TRP A 306 -3.44 3.61 2.50
C TRP A 306 -2.58 2.39 2.88
N GLN A 307 -3.04 1.57 3.81
CA GLN A 307 -2.47 0.25 4.13
C GLN A 307 -2.85 -0.83 3.11
N ILE A 308 -4.00 -0.70 2.43
CA ILE A 308 -4.53 -1.67 1.48
C ILE A 308 -3.59 -1.83 0.27
N PRO A 309 -3.11 -0.76 -0.39
CA PRO A 309 -2.22 -0.94 -1.54
C PRO A 309 -0.94 -1.71 -1.19
N ILE A 310 -0.35 -1.40 -0.04
CA ILE A 310 0.87 -2.07 0.42
C ILE A 310 0.57 -3.54 0.72
N SER A 311 -0.42 -3.83 1.56
CA SER A 311 -0.75 -5.21 1.95
C SER A 311 -1.20 -6.07 0.77
N LEU A 312 -2.05 -5.55 -0.12
CA LEU A 312 -2.48 -6.27 -1.33
C LEU A 312 -1.34 -6.53 -2.30
N SER A 313 -0.45 -5.56 -2.52
CA SER A 313 0.72 -5.80 -3.39
C SER A 313 1.61 -6.93 -2.88
N ILE A 314 1.78 -7.04 -1.56
CA ILE A 314 2.52 -8.14 -0.93
C ILE A 314 1.76 -9.46 -1.11
N LEU A 315 0.43 -9.47 -0.92
CA LEU A 315 -0.40 -10.65 -1.13
C LEU A 315 -0.32 -11.15 -2.58
N TYR A 316 -0.48 -10.27 -3.57
CA TYR A 316 -0.36 -10.63 -4.98
C TYR A 316 1.04 -11.16 -5.31
N LEU A 317 2.10 -10.53 -4.81
CA LEU A 317 3.48 -11.01 -4.97
C LEU A 317 3.65 -12.45 -4.43
N VAL A 318 3.18 -12.71 -3.22
CA VAL A 318 3.30 -14.03 -2.58
C VAL A 318 2.45 -15.08 -3.30
N ILE A 319 1.26 -14.73 -3.79
CA ILE A 319 0.42 -15.61 -4.60
C ILE A 319 1.10 -15.95 -5.92
N ILE A 320 1.64 -14.97 -6.64
CA ILE A 320 2.34 -15.19 -7.91
C ILE A 320 3.55 -16.10 -7.70
N LYS A 321 4.35 -15.85 -6.66
CA LYS A 321 5.48 -16.68 -6.28
C LYS A 321 5.07 -18.15 -6.05
N ASN A 322 4.06 -18.38 -5.23
CA ASN A 322 3.61 -19.73 -4.90
C ASN A 322 2.91 -20.44 -6.06
N THR A 323 2.16 -19.69 -6.88
CA THR A 323 1.53 -20.20 -8.10
C THR A 323 2.59 -20.67 -9.09
N TRP A 324 3.67 -19.90 -9.26
CA TRP A 324 4.79 -20.29 -10.10
C TRP A 324 5.49 -21.56 -9.60
N MET A 325 5.73 -21.66 -8.29
CA MET A 325 6.33 -22.86 -7.70
C MET A 325 5.45 -24.10 -7.89
N ASP A 326 4.12 -23.98 -7.68
CA ASP A 326 3.18 -25.08 -7.88
C ASP A 326 3.08 -25.47 -9.37
N PHE A 327 3.13 -24.49 -10.29
CA PHE A 327 3.16 -24.72 -11.73
C PHE A 327 4.35 -25.59 -12.14
N ARG A 328 5.57 -25.27 -11.68
CA ARG A 328 6.76 -26.06 -12.01
C ARG A 328 6.67 -27.50 -11.54
N GLN A 329 5.97 -27.76 -10.43
CA GLN A 329 5.79 -29.12 -9.91
C GLN A 329 4.71 -29.91 -10.65
N LYS A 330 3.78 -29.23 -11.33
CA LYS A 330 2.59 -29.84 -11.95
C LYS A 330 2.50 -29.57 -13.45
N GLN A 331 3.60 -29.18 -14.09
CA GLN A 331 3.62 -28.75 -15.49
C GLN A 331 3.13 -29.84 -16.47
N ASP A 332 3.23 -31.12 -16.09
CA ASP A 332 2.81 -32.25 -16.93
C ASP A 332 1.30 -32.57 -16.82
N SER A 333 0.59 -31.92 -15.88
CA SER A 333 -0.84 -32.14 -15.65
C SER A 333 -1.70 -31.20 -16.48
N LYS A 334 -2.42 -31.74 -17.48
CA LYS A 334 -3.33 -30.96 -18.33
C LYS A 334 -4.36 -30.11 -17.55
N PRO A 335 -5.08 -30.65 -16.53
CA PRO A 335 -5.98 -29.82 -15.72
C PRO A 335 -5.26 -28.68 -14.99
N ALA A 336 -4.03 -28.91 -14.53
CA ALA A 336 -3.25 -27.88 -13.88
C ALA A 336 -2.87 -26.77 -14.87
N LEU A 337 -2.44 -27.12 -16.08
CA LEU A 337 -2.13 -26.15 -17.15
C LEU A 337 -3.30 -25.23 -17.47
N VAL A 338 -4.53 -25.76 -17.52
CA VAL A 338 -5.73 -24.94 -17.73
C VAL A 338 -5.90 -23.93 -16.60
N SER A 339 -5.81 -24.36 -15.33
CA SER A 339 -5.91 -23.48 -14.18
C SER A 339 -4.85 -22.37 -14.20
N TYR A 340 -3.60 -22.70 -14.51
CA TYR A 340 -2.53 -21.70 -14.61
C TYR A 340 -2.70 -20.77 -15.81
N GLY A 341 -3.23 -21.25 -16.93
CA GLY A 341 -3.61 -20.43 -18.07
C GLY A 341 -4.68 -19.40 -17.71
N ILE A 342 -5.73 -19.81 -16.98
CA ILE A 342 -6.78 -18.92 -16.47
C ILE A 342 -6.18 -17.86 -15.53
N LEU A 343 -5.29 -18.26 -14.62
CA LEU A 343 -4.62 -17.33 -13.70
C LEU A 343 -3.73 -16.34 -14.45
N LEU A 344 -2.99 -16.79 -15.47
CA LEU A 344 -2.18 -15.90 -16.30
C LEU A 344 -3.04 -14.90 -17.06
N LEU A 345 -4.16 -15.33 -17.66
CA LEU A 345 -5.12 -14.43 -18.31
C LEU A 345 -5.72 -13.43 -17.30
N GLY A 346 -6.07 -13.90 -16.11
CA GLY A 346 -6.51 -13.05 -15.00
C GLY A 346 -5.48 -11.97 -14.66
N PHE A 347 -4.23 -12.38 -14.46
CA PHE A 347 -3.12 -11.48 -14.18
C PHE A 347 -2.91 -10.45 -15.30
N MET A 348 -2.87 -10.90 -16.56
CA MET A 348 -2.70 -10.01 -17.71
C MET A 348 -3.85 -9.00 -17.84
N GLY A 349 -5.07 -9.38 -17.48
CA GLY A 349 -6.21 -8.47 -17.45
C GLY A 349 -6.06 -7.33 -16.43
N HIS A 350 -5.55 -7.63 -15.24
CA HIS A 350 -5.21 -6.62 -14.23
C HIS A 350 -4.05 -5.72 -14.68
N VAL A 351 -3.03 -6.28 -15.37
CA VAL A 351 -1.93 -5.49 -15.96
C VAL A 351 -2.43 -4.56 -17.06
N ALA A 352 -3.26 -5.05 -17.96
CA ALA A 352 -3.87 -4.24 -19.02
C ALA A 352 -4.69 -3.08 -18.43
N SER A 353 -5.44 -3.35 -17.35
CA SER A 353 -6.20 -2.32 -16.63
C SER A 353 -5.29 -1.25 -16.02
N GLY A 354 -4.09 -1.60 -15.54
CA GLY A 354 -3.13 -0.62 -15.04
C GLY A 354 -2.46 0.21 -16.13
N VAL A 355 -2.21 -0.39 -17.30
CA VAL A 355 -1.78 0.37 -18.49
C VAL A 355 -2.86 1.37 -18.90
N GLN A 356 -4.12 0.96 -18.87
CA GLN A 356 -5.26 1.84 -19.17
C GLN A 356 -5.41 2.96 -18.14
N TYR A 357 -5.21 2.67 -16.85
CA TYR A 357 -5.13 3.69 -15.79
C TYR A 357 -4.03 4.71 -16.08
N LEU A 358 -2.81 4.25 -16.39
CA LEU A 358 -1.70 5.16 -16.68
C LEU A 358 -1.98 6.02 -17.91
N HIS A 359 -2.57 5.44 -18.95
CA HIS A 359 -3.00 6.19 -20.13
C HIS A 359 -4.03 7.27 -19.77
N HIS A 360 -5.08 6.93 -19.00
CA HIS A 360 -6.06 7.90 -18.50
C HIS A 360 -5.40 9.00 -17.67
N TYR A 361 -4.55 8.62 -16.74
CA TYR A 361 -3.82 9.53 -15.86
C TYR A 361 -2.96 10.53 -16.64
N ILE A 362 -2.23 10.07 -17.66
CA ILE A 362 -1.40 10.93 -18.51
C ILE A 362 -2.25 11.82 -19.42
N ALA A 363 -3.29 11.26 -20.05
CA ALA A 363 -4.11 11.95 -21.03
C ALA A 363 -5.00 13.04 -20.40
N THR A 364 -5.59 12.74 -19.25
CA THR A 364 -6.49 13.67 -18.53
C THR A 364 -5.76 14.52 -17.50
N LYS A 365 -4.52 14.15 -17.16
CA LYS A 365 -3.73 14.74 -16.07
C LYS A 365 -4.47 14.70 -14.74
N SER A 366 -5.28 13.67 -14.54
CA SER A 366 -6.10 13.42 -13.35
C SER A 366 -6.09 11.93 -13.04
N TYR A 367 -6.01 11.58 -11.76
CA TYR A 367 -6.16 10.19 -11.29
C TYR A 367 -7.59 9.84 -10.87
N LEU A 368 -8.51 10.80 -10.99
CA LEU A 368 -9.94 10.63 -10.76
C LEU A 368 -10.64 9.98 -11.96
#